data_AF-A0A3D1LCH5-F1
#
_entry.id   AF-A0A3D1LCH5-F1
#
_cell.length_a   1.000
_cell.length_b   1.000
_cell.length_c   1.000
_cell.angle_alpha   90.00
_cell.angle_beta   90.00
_cell.angle_gamma   90.00
#
_symmetry.space_group_name_H-M   'P 1'
#
loop_
_entity.id
_entity.type
_entity.pdbx_description
1 polymer ?
#
loop_
_entity_poly.entity_id
_entity_poly.type
_entity_poly.pdbx_seq_one_letter_code
_entity_poly.pdbx_strand_id
1 'polypeptide(L)'
;HSYECPLPSCVLYDTSSTLPMIPRDMVLRMLDRFGPERFLFGTDFPMWSPKEELARFLALGLGEDVNEKILYGNFMKLFDLHDEDETEGA
;
A
#
# COMPACT_ATOMS: atom_id res chain seq x y z
N HIS A 1 6.92 -0.84 -32.15
CA HIS A 1 6.97 -2.00 -31.24
C HIS A 1 6.72 -1.51 -29.83
N SER A 2 5.61 -1.91 -29.21
CA SER A 2 5.39 -1.65 -27.79
C SER A 2 6.32 -2.59 -27.03
N TYR A 3 7.31 -2.03 -26.35
CA TYR A 3 8.05 -2.75 -25.33
C TYR A 3 7.15 -2.85 -24.11
N GLU A 4 6.12 -3.70 -24.18
CA GLU A 4 5.41 -4.10 -22.98
C GLU A 4 6.38 -4.97 -22.19
N CYS A 5 7.07 -4.35 -21.24
CA CYS A 5 7.78 -5.08 -20.20
C CYS A 5 6.71 -5.68 -19.28
N PRO A 6 6.50 -7.01 -19.29
CA PRO A 6 5.53 -7.64 -18.40
C PRO A 6 5.97 -7.40 -16.96
N LEU A 7 5.01 -7.05 -16.10
CA LEU A 7 5.31 -6.85 -14.68
C LEU A 7 5.64 -8.20 -14.04
N PRO A 8 6.73 -8.30 -13.26
CA PRO A 8 7.05 -9.52 -12.53
C PRO A 8 5.95 -9.81 -11.49
N SER A 9 5.48 -11.05 -11.42
CA SER A 9 4.35 -11.45 -10.57
C SER A 9 4.66 -11.54 -9.08
N CYS A 10 5.94 -11.49 -8.70
CA CYS A 10 6.42 -11.67 -7.33
C CYS A 10 7.03 -10.40 -6.71
N VAL A 11 6.75 -9.23 -7.29
CA VAL A 11 7.25 -7.95 -6.77
C VAL A 11 6.11 -7.19 -6.10
N LEU A 12 6.40 -6.72 -4.89
CA LEU A 12 5.56 -5.83 -4.11
C LEU A 12 6.28 -4.50 -3.91
N TYR A 13 5.50 -3.46 -3.65
CA TYR A 13 5.95 -2.09 -3.44
C TYR A 13 5.45 -1.61 -2.09
N ASP A 14 6.17 -0.70 -1.44
CA ASP A 14 5.63 0.02 -0.29
C ASP A 14 5.59 1.54 -0.56
N THR A 15 4.94 2.27 0.34
CA THR A 15 4.83 3.74 0.27
C THR A 15 6.00 4.47 0.94
N SER A 16 6.95 3.73 1.51
CA SER A 16 7.96 4.26 2.41
C SER A 16 8.85 5.27 1.68
N SER A 17 9.09 6.42 2.33
CA SER A 17 9.84 7.56 1.77
C SER A 17 9.36 8.06 0.40
N THR A 18 8.20 7.63 -0.10
CA THR A 18 7.79 7.93 -1.49
C THR A 18 6.75 9.05 -1.56
N LEU A 19 5.76 9.01 -0.68
CA LEU A 19 4.64 9.97 -0.67
C LEU A 19 5.07 11.45 -0.56
N PRO A 20 6.11 11.82 0.23
CA PRO A 20 6.57 13.21 0.25
C PRO A 20 7.50 13.56 -0.93
N MET A 21 8.03 12.57 -1.66
CA MET A 21 9.07 12.78 -2.67
C MET A 21 8.53 12.92 -4.09
N ILE A 22 7.34 12.39 -4.38
CA ILE A 22 6.78 12.42 -5.74
C ILE A 22 5.38 13.07 -5.78
N PRO A 23 4.99 13.67 -6.93
CA PRO A 23 3.66 14.23 -7.10
C PRO A 23 2.54 13.19 -6.93
N ARG A 24 1.39 13.63 -6.38
CA ARG A 24 0.20 12.78 -6.18
C ARG A 24 -0.24 12.02 -7.44
N ASP A 25 -0.25 12.68 -8.60
CA ASP A 25 -0.65 12.08 -9.87
C ASP A 25 0.29 10.95 -10.30
N MET A 26 1.57 11.02 -9.90
CA MET A 26 2.52 9.94 -10.15
C MET A 26 2.22 8.71 -9.28
N VAL A 27 1.88 8.90 -8.00
CA VAL A 27 1.43 7.83 -7.11
C VAL A 27 0.20 7.13 -7.69
N LEU A 28 -0.80 7.91 -8.14
CA LEU A 28 -2.01 7.36 -8.72
C LEU A 28 -1.75 6.58 -10.01
N ARG A 29 -0.86 7.06 -10.89
CA ARG A 29 -0.44 6.30 -12.08
C ARG A 29 0.26 5.00 -11.74
N MET A 30 1.05 4.97 -10.65
CA MET A 30 1.70 3.73 -10.20
C MET A 30 0.68 2.74 -9.67
N LEU A 31 -0.30 3.20 -8.88
CA LEU A 31 -1.40 2.35 -8.39
C LEU A 31 -2.24 1.79 -9.54
N ASP A 32 -2.57 2.60 -10.54
CA ASP A 32 -3.31 2.17 -11.74
C ASP A 32 -2.49 1.17 -12.59
N ARG A 33 -1.21 1.45 -12.80
CA ARG A 33 -0.33 0.60 -13.63
C ARG A 33 0.02 -0.72 -12.95
N PHE A 34 0.34 -0.69 -11.66
CA PHE A 34 0.83 -1.83 -10.91
C PHE A 34 -0.25 -2.51 -10.09
N GLY A 35 -1.45 -1.98 -9.96
CA GLY A 35 -2.52 -2.59 -9.17
C GLY A 35 -2.33 -2.42 -7.66
N PRO A 36 -3.38 -2.00 -6.92
CA PRO A 36 -3.29 -1.74 -5.49
C PRO A 36 -2.99 -2.99 -4.66
N GLU A 37 -3.24 -4.19 -5.17
CA GLU A 37 -2.94 -5.48 -4.52
C GLU A 37 -1.44 -5.75 -4.35
N ARG A 38 -0.58 -4.99 -5.04
CA ARG A 38 0.87 -5.09 -4.94
C ARG A 38 1.51 -4.05 -4.02
N PHE A 39 0.71 -3.21 -3.35
CA PHE A 39 1.22 -2.16 -2.48
C PHE A 39 1.01 -2.47 -1.01
N LEU A 40 2.02 -2.15 -0.19
CA LEU A 40 1.99 -2.18 1.26
C LEU A 40 2.17 -0.76 1.79
N PHE A 41 1.54 -0.42 2.91
CA PHE A 41 1.82 0.84 3.58
C PHE A 41 3.12 0.73 4.39
N GLY A 42 4.01 1.70 4.20
CA GLY A 42 5.28 1.80 4.92
C GLY A 42 5.65 3.28 5.12
N THR A 43 6.31 3.58 6.23
CA THR A 43 6.60 4.97 6.65
C THR A 43 8.08 5.32 6.71
N ASP A 44 8.97 4.32 6.70
CA ASP A 44 10.41 4.50 6.92
C ASP A 44 10.73 5.20 8.25
N PHE A 45 10.02 4.82 9.33
CA PHE A 45 10.36 5.25 10.69
C PHE A 45 11.75 4.72 11.08
N PRO A 46 12.64 5.53 11.67
CA PRO A 46 12.40 6.84 12.30
C PRO A 46 12.63 8.07 11.41
N MET A 47 12.88 7.92 10.10
CA MET A 47 13.11 9.06 9.20
C MET A 47 11.87 9.95 9.05
N TRP A 48 10.68 9.34 8.95
CA TRP A 48 9.42 10.08 8.84
C TRP A 48 8.44 9.76 9.98
N SER A 49 7.58 10.72 10.29
CA SER A 49 6.50 10.56 11.25
C SER A 49 5.40 9.64 10.70
N PRO A 50 5.06 8.53 11.38
CA PRO A 50 3.99 7.64 10.92
C PRO A 50 2.64 8.34 10.77
N LYS A 51 2.37 9.31 11.65
CA LYS A 51 1.15 10.13 11.60
C LYS A 51 1.09 10.99 10.34
N GLU A 52 2.20 11.59 9.94
CA GLU A 52 2.24 12.43 8.75
C GLU A 52 2.18 11.60 7.47
N GLU A 53 2.89 10.46 7.42
CA GLU A 53 2.83 9.55 6.28
C GLU A 53 1.43 8.97 6.09
N LEU A 54 0.73 8.60 7.18
CA LEU A 54 -0.66 8.17 7.09
C LEU A 54 -1.56 9.30 6.57
N ALA A 55 -1.38 10.54 7.04
CA ALA A 55 -2.15 11.68 6.55
C ALA A 55 -1.90 11.95 5.05
N ARG A 56 -0.64 11.86 4.58
CA ARG A 56 -0.28 11.97 3.16
C ARG A 56 -0.92 10.86 2.33
N PHE A 57 -0.91 9.62 2.85
CA PHE A 57 -1.55 8.48 2.19
C PHE A 57 -3.06 8.68 2.04
N LEU A 58 -3.76 9.05 3.12
CA LEU A 58 -5.20 9.30 3.07
C LEU A 58 -5.56 10.48 2.17
N ALA A 59 -4.69 11.49 2.07
CA ALA A 59 -4.85 12.63 1.14
C ALA A 59 -4.74 12.24 -0.35
N LEU A 60 -4.31 11.01 -0.68
CA LEU A 60 -4.43 10.48 -2.04
C LEU A 60 -5.90 10.40 -2.48
N GLY A 61 -6.85 10.28 -1.54
CA GLY A 61 -8.29 10.25 -1.83
C GLY A 61 -8.73 8.97 -2.53
N LEU A 62 -8.14 7.84 -2.14
CA LEU A 62 -8.50 6.51 -2.65
C LEU A 62 -9.81 6.02 -2.00
N GLY A 63 -10.47 5.05 -2.64
CA GLY A 63 -11.63 4.36 -2.07
C GLY A 63 -11.30 3.58 -0.80
N GLU A 64 -12.30 3.36 0.04
CA GLU A 64 -12.15 2.63 1.31
C GLU A 64 -11.57 1.22 1.11
N ASP A 65 -12.03 0.49 0.10
CA ASP A 65 -11.54 -0.86 -0.23
C ASP A 65 -10.06 -0.86 -0.64
N VAL A 66 -9.59 0.19 -1.32
CA VAL A 66 -8.20 0.35 -1.73
C VAL A 66 -7.34 0.75 -0.52
N ASN A 67 -7.84 1.65 0.31
CA ASN A 67 -7.16 2.04 1.55
C ASN A 67 -6.97 0.83 2.46
N GLU A 68 -8.01 0.04 2.69
CA GLU A 68 -7.96 -1.17 3.53
C GLU A 68 -6.92 -2.18 3.02
N LYS A 69 -6.90 -2.44 1.70
CA LYS A 69 -5.90 -3.34 1.08
C LYS A 69 -4.47 -2.87 1.37
N ILE A 70 -4.17 -1.60 1.12
CA ILE A 70 -2.78 -1.11 1.19
C ILE A 70 -2.35 -0.90 2.65
N LEU A 71 -3.23 -0.39 3.51
CA LEU A 71 -2.93 -0.15 4.93
C LEU A 71 -2.84 -1.44 5.74
N TYR A 72 -3.51 -2.52 5.32
CA TYR A 72 -3.66 -3.73 6.12
C TYR A 72 -3.75 -5.02 5.30
N GLY A 73 -4.76 -5.17 4.44
CA GLY A 73 -5.16 -6.46 3.89
C GLY A 73 -4.08 -7.17 3.04
N ASN A 74 -3.28 -6.42 2.29
CA ASN A 74 -2.20 -6.97 1.48
C ASN A 74 -1.06 -7.53 2.36
N PHE A 75 -0.77 -6.87 3.49
CA PHE A 75 0.22 -7.36 4.46
C PHE A 75 -0.27 -8.65 5.11
N MET A 76 -1.51 -8.68 5.57
CA MET A 76 -2.14 -9.88 6.14
C MET A 76 -2.07 -11.06 5.17
N LYS A 77 -2.46 -10.83 3.90
CA LYS A 77 -2.40 -11.85 2.86
C LYS A 77 -0.98 -12.32 2.56
N LEU A 78 0.01 -11.42 2.55
CA LEU A 78 1.41 -11.76 2.26
C LEU A 78 1.98 -12.71 3.33
N PHE A 79 1.66 -12.46 4.60
CA PHE A 79 2.18 -13.20 5.74
C PHE A 79 1.24 -14.31 6.23
N ASP A 80 0.14 -14.57 5.50
CA ASP A 80 -0.89 -15.55 5.85
C ASP A 80 -1.41 -15.38 7.29
N LEU A 81 -1.69 -14.12 7.63
CA LEU A 81 -2.22 -13.72 8.93
C LEU A 81 -3.74 -13.68 8.88
N HIS A 82 -4.35 -13.91 10.03
CA HIS A 82 -5.78 -13.72 10.27
C HIS A 82 -5.94 -12.84 11.50
N ASP A 83 -7.03 -12.07 11.55
CA ASP A 83 -7.45 -11.47 12.80
C ASP A 83 -7.61 -12.59 13.84
N GLU A 84 -7.15 -12.36 15.07
CA GLU A 84 -7.51 -13.28 16.15
C GLU A 84 -9.04 -13.27 16.23
N ASP A 85 -9.68 -14.41 15.99
CA ASP A 85 -11.11 -14.56 16.19
C ASP A 85 -11.47 -14.06 17.60
N GLU A 86 -12.68 -13.53 17.77
CA GLU A 86 -13.34 -13.36 19.08
C GLU A 86 -13.55 -14.73 19.77
N THR A 87 -12.52 -15.56 19.92
CA THR A 87 -12.52 -16.83 20.64
C THR A 87 -12.36 -16.60 22.14
N GLU A 88 -13.29 -15.85 22.73
CA GLU A 88 -13.66 -15.94 24.14
C GLU A 88 -15.18 -15.88 24.24
N GLY A 89 -15.86 -16.97 23.84
CA GLY A 89 -17.32 -17.03 23.86
C GLY A 89 -17.90 -18.37 23.42
N ALA A 90 -17.41 -19.48 24.00
CA ALA A 90 -18.08 -20.78 23.96
C ALA A 90 -18.14 -21.39 25.36
#